data_AF-A0AAI9FGH6-F1
#
_entry.id   AF-A0AAI9FGH6-F1
#
_cell.length_a   1.000
_cell.length_b   1.000
_cell.length_c   1.000
_cell.angle_alpha   90.00
_cell.angle_beta   90.00
_cell.angle_gamma   90.00
#
_symmetry.space_group_name_H-M   'P 1'
#
loop_
_entity.id
_entity.type
_entity.pdbx_description
1 polymer ?
#
loop_
_entity_poly.entity_id
_entity_poly.type
_entity_poly.pdbx_seq_one_letter_code
_entity_poly.pdbx_strand_id
1 'polypeptide(L)'
;MNDRDFMRYSRQILLDDIALDGQQKLLDSQVLIIGLGGLGTPAALYLAGAGVGTLVLVDDDDVHLSNLQRQILFTTEDIDRPKSQVSQQRLTQLNPDIQLTALQQRLTGEALKDAVAQADVVLDCADNMATRQEINAACVALNTPLITASAVGFGGQLMVLTPPWEQGCYRCLWPDNQEPERNCRTAGVVGPVVGVMGTLQALEAIKLLSGIETPAGELRLFDGKSSQWRSLALRRASGCPVCGGSNADPV
;
A
#
# COMPACT_ATOMS: atom_id res chain seq x y z
N MET A 1 1.50 10.13 23.44
CA MET A 1 2.43 11.08 22.78
C MET A 1 3.28 11.84 23.80
N ASN A 2 4.59 12.01 23.57
CA ASN A 2 5.50 12.82 24.41
C ASN A 2 5.86 14.18 23.73
N ASP A 3 6.61 15.07 24.40
CA ASP A 3 6.98 16.39 23.85
C ASP A 3 7.80 16.32 22.56
N ARG A 4 8.66 15.30 22.42
CA ARG A 4 9.46 15.06 21.21
C ARG A 4 8.57 14.66 20.04
N ASP A 5 7.57 13.81 20.28
CA ASP A 5 6.58 13.41 19.28
C ASP A 5 5.77 14.64 18.82
N PHE A 6 5.34 15.50 19.76
CA PHE A 6 4.63 16.74 19.44
C PHE A 6 5.44 17.63 18.50
N MET A 7 6.74 17.79 18.75
CA MET A 7 7.61 18.56 17.86
C MET A 7 7.79 17.91 16.48
N ARG A 8 8.02 16.58 16.44
CA ARG A 8 8.20 15.81 15.20
C ARG A 8 6.96 15.90 14.30
N TYR A 9 5.78 15.70 14.87
CA TYR A 9 4.51 15.65 14.14
C TYR A 9 3.77 16.99 14.10
N SER A 10 4.40 18.06 14.57
CA SER A 10 3.79 19.39 14.71
C SER A 10 3.09 19.88 13.43
N ARG A 11 3.62 19.58 12.24
CA ARG A 11 3.01 19.99 10.97
C ARG A 11 1.69 19.29 10.65
N GLN A 12 1.49 18.07 11.16
CA GLN A 12 0.24 17.32 11.00
C GLN A 12 -0.73 17.65 12.12
N ILE A 13 -0.24 17.77 13.36
CA ILE A 13 -1.04 18.18 14.52
C ILE A 13 -1.67 19.56 14.34
N LEU A 14 -1.06 20.46 13.57
CA LEU A 14 -1.62 21.78 13.25
C LEU A 14 -2.82 21.73 12.27
N LEU A 15 -3.09 20.60 11.62
CA LEU A 15 -4.22 20.45 10.72
C LEU A 15 -5.45 20.03 11.52
N ASP A 16 -6.55 20.76 11.41
CA ASP A 16 -7.78 20.47 12.17
C ASP A 16 -8.31 19.04 11.93
N ASP A 17 -8.15 18.52 10.70
CA ASP A 17 -8.57 17.17 10.30
C ASP A 17 -7.72 16.03 10.91
N ILE A 18 -6.55 16.35 11.46
CA ILE A 18 -5.67 15.38 12.17
C ILE A 18 -5.62 15.73 13.65
N ALA A 19 -5.20 16.95 14.00
CA ALA A 19 -5.05 17.42 15.36
C ALA A 19 -4.22 16.45 16.23
N LEU A 20 -4.37 16.54 17.56
CA LEU A 20 -3.76 15.60 18.48
C LEU A 20 -4.38 14.20 18.38
N ASP A 21 -5.70 14.14 18.21
CA ASP A 21 -6.46 12.89 18.25
C ASP A 21 -6.16 11.99 17.04
N GLY A 22 -6.15 12.55 15.83
CA GLY A 22 -5.77 11.84 14.61
C GLY A 22 -4.30 11.43 14.63
N GLN A 23 -3.39 12.25 15.17
CA GLN A 23 -2.00 11.84 15.33
C GLN A 23 -1.86 10.67 16.31
N GLN A 24 -2.62 10.66 17.40
CA GLN A 24 -2.63 9.54 18.34
C GLN A 24 -3.20 8.28 17.67
N LYS A 25 -4.26 8.38 16.87
CA LYS A 25 -4.74 7.24 16.06
C LYS A 25 -3.66 6.69 15.13
N LEU A 26 -2.91 7.56 14.43
CA LEU A 26 -1.80 7.13 13.59
C LEU A 26 -0.76 6.34 14.40
N LEU A 27 -0.38 6.85 15.58
CA LEU A 27 0.57 6.20 16.48
C LEU A 27 0.06 4.86 17.05
N ASP A 28 -1.26 4.68 17.14
CA ASP A 28 -1.88 3.44 17.61
C ASP A 28 -2.17 2.45 16.45
N SER A 29 -1.98 2.87 15.20
CA SER A 29 -2.31 2.09 14.01
C SER A 29 -1.17 1.18 13.53
N GLN A 30 -1.55 0.08 12.89
CA GLN A 30 -0.67 -0.86 12.21
C GLN A 30 -0.97 -0.94 10.71
N VAL A 31 0.06 -0.73 9.88
CA VAL A 31 -0.04 -0.87 8.41
C VAL A 31 0.84 -2.01 7.91
N LEU A 32 0.24 -2.88 7.10
CA LEU A 32 0.94 -3.94 6.38
C LEU A 32 1.25 -3.49 4.95
N ILE A 33 2.54 -3.44 4.58
CA ILE A 33 2.99 -3.05 3.23
C ILE A 33 3.58 -4.28 2.55
N ILE A 34 2.93 -4.76 1.48
CA ILE A 34 3.35 -5.95 0.73
C ILE A 34 4.00 -5.52 -0.58
N GLY A 35 5.32 -5.69 -0.66
CA GLY A 35 6.18 -5.21 -1.74
C GLY A 35 6.83 -3.88 -1.38
N LEU A 36 8.15 -3.84 -1.40
CA LEU A 36 9.01 -2.69 -1.10
C LEU A 36 9.74 -2.24 -2.37
N GLY A 37 9.00 -2.19 -3.47
CA GLY A 37 9.44 -1.71 -4.78
C GLY A 37 9.21 -0.21 -4.98
N GLY A 38 8.97 0.20 -6.23
CA GLY A 38 8.75 1.62 -6.56
C GLY A 38 7.48 2.23 -5.96
N LEU A 39 6.52 1.38 -5.55
CA LEU A 39 5.30 1.77 -4.83
C LEU A 39 5.53 1.79 -3.32
N GLY A 40 6.02 0.67 -2.77
CA GLY A 40 6.17 0.49 -1.33
C GLY A 40 7.24 1.38 -0.70
N THR A 41 8.32 1.69 -1.41
CA THR A 41 9.39 2.55 -0.86
C THR A 41 8.92 3.97 -0.52
N PRO A 42 8.29 4.75 -1.42
CA PRO A 42 7.73 6.04 -1.04
C PRO A 42 6.57 5.90 -0.04
N ALA A 43 5.73 4.87 -0.16
CA ALA A 43 4.63 4.67 0.78
C ALA A 43 5.13 4.51 2.22
N ALA A 44 6.10 3.61 2.44
CA ALA A 44 6.69 3.36 3.75
C ALA A 44 7.43 4.59 4.30
N LEU A 45 8.14 5.34 3.46
CA LEU A 45 8.81 6.59 3.85
C LEU A 45 7.82 7.61 4.42
N TYR A 46 6.71 7.85 3.72
CA TYR A 46 5.71 8.83 4.17
C TYR A 46 4.94 8.35 5.40
N LEU A 47 4.58 7.06 5.48
CA LEU A 47 3.89 6.51 6.66
C LEU A 47 4.78 6.53 7.91
N ALA A 48 6.07 6.20 7.76
CA ALA A 48 7.03 6.28 8.86
C ALA A 48 7.21 7.73 9.32
N GLY A 49 7.38 8.67 8.38
CA GLY A 49 7.47 10.10 8.69
C GLY A 49 6.21 10.68 9.32
N ALA A 50 5.04 10.12 9.01
CA ALA A 50 3.76 10.51 9.60
C ALA A 50 3.49 9.92 10.98
N GLY A 51 4.34 9.01 11.46
CA GLY A 51 4.19 8.42 12.78
C GLY A 51 3.09 7.38 12.84
N VAL A 52 2.91 6.59 11.77
CA VAL A 52 2.16 5.34 11.89
C VAL A 52 2.89 4.42 12.87
N GLY A 53 2.19 3.99 13.92
CA GLY A 53 2.76 3.30 15.08
C GLY A 53 3.55 2.06 14.74
N THR A 54 2.99 1.22 13.88
CA THR A 54 3.62 -0.02 13.42
C THR A 54 3.58 -0.15 11.90
N LEU A 55 4.73 -0.37 11.28
CA LEU A 55 4.81 -0.78 9.87
C LEU A 55 5.37 -2.20 9.75
N VAL A 56 4.60 -3.08 9.11
CA VAL A 56 5.05 -4.41 8.72
C VAL A 56 5.46 -4.37 7.25
N LEU A 57 6.75 -4.61 7.00
CA LEU A 57 7.43 -4.42 5.72
C LEU A 57 7.73 -5.79 5.10
N VAL A 58 6.98 -6.19 4.08
CA VAL A 58 7.06 -7.51 3.47
C VAL A 58 7.69 -7.41 2.09
N ASP A 59 8.83 -8.07 1.91
CA ASP A 59 9.47 -8.23 0.60
C ASP A 59 10.48 -9.38 0.68
N ASP A 60 10.44 -10.30 -0.27
CA ASP A 60 11.32 -11.46 -0.38
C ASP A 60 12.51 -11.26 -1.33
N ASP A 61 12.61 -10.09 -1.97
CA ASP A 61 13.61 -9.78 -2.98
C ASP A 61 14.78 -8.97 -2.39
N ASP A 62 15.93 -9.06 -3.07
CA ASP A 62 17.11 -8.26 -2.75
C ASP A 62 17.11 -6.96 -3.55
N VAL A 63 17.88 -5.97 -3.09
CA VAL A 63 18.09 -4.72 -3.83
C VAL A 63 18.97 -5.00 -5.05
N HIS A 64 18.51 -4.57 -6.23
CA HIS A 64 19.30 -4.68 -7.46
C HIS A 64 19.59 -3.32 -8.09
N LEU A 65 20.68 -3.19 -8.86
CA LEU A 65 21.03 -1.95 -9.56
C LEU A 65 19.87 -1.38 -10.40
N SER A 66 19.11 -2.25 -11.08
CA SER A 66 17.95 -1.89 -11.91
C SER A 66 16.77 -1.30 -11.12
N ASN A 67 16.82 -1.39 -9.79
CA ASN A 67 15.78 -0.89 -8.89
C ASN A 67 15.97 0.61 -8.59
N LEU A 68 17.22 1.07 -8.51
CA LEU A 68 17.59 2.37 -7.95
C LEU A 68 17.02 3.57 -8.72
N GLN A 69 16.59 3.40 -9.97
CA GLN A 69 15.93 4.46 -10.74
C GLN A 69 14.56 4.87 -10.18
N ARG A 70 13.91 4.02 -9.38
CA ARG A 70 12.56 4.25 -8.84
C ARG A 70 12.34 3.85 -7.38
N GLN A 71 13.26 3.08 -6.79
CA GLN A 71 13.14 2.59 -5.42
C GLN A 71 13.97 3.47 -4.49
N ILE A 72 13.42 4.64 -4.17
CA ILE A 72 14.15 5.78 -3.60
C ILE A 72 14.63 5.60 -2.15
N LEU A 73 14.24 4.50 -1.50
CA LEU A 73 14.69 4.15 -0.16
C LEU A 73 16.09 3.50 -0.15
N PHE A 74 16.52 2.95 -1.28
CA PHE A 74 17.75 2.17 -1.40
C PHE A 74 18.88 2.98 -2.04
N THR A 75 20.11 2.63 -1.70
CA THR A 75 21.32 3.20 -2.32
C THR A 75 22.10 2.11 -3.07
N THR A 76 23.13 2.53 -3.82
CA THR A 76 24.05 1.59 -4.49
C THR A 76 24.78 0.67 -3.51
N GLU A 77 25.01 1.11 -2.28
CA GLU A 77 25.66 0.31 -1.23
C GLU A 77 24.74 -0.80 -0.70
N ASP A 78 23.44 -0.70 -0.97
CA ASP A 78 22.45 -1.66 -0.49
C ASP A 78 22.25 -2.85 -1.45
N ILE A 79 22.92 -2.86 -2.62
CA ILE A 79 22.81 -3.94 -3.61
C ILE A 79 23.12 -5.31 -2.99
N ASP A 80 22.35 -6.33 -3.39
CA ASP A 80 22.39 -7.72 -2.91
C ASP A 80 22.03 -7.89 -1.42
N ARG A 81 21.46 -6.85 -0.78
CA ARG A 81 20.88 -6.93 0.55
C ARG A 81 19.36 -7.06 0.48
N PRO A 82 18.71 -7.73 1.45
CA PRO A 82 17.26 -7.90 1.45
C PRO A 82 16.52 -6.57 1.58
N LYS A 83 15.54 -6.32 0.70
CA LYS A 83 14.78 -5.07 0.68
C LYS A 83 14.07 -4.78 1.99
N SER A 84 13.45 -5.80 2.60
CA SER A 84 12.74 -5.66 3.89
C SER A 84 13.67 -5.22 5.02
N GLN A 85 14.87 -5.80 5.11
CA GLN A 85 15.87 -5.44 6.12
C GLN A 85 16.45 -4.03 5.90
N VAL A 86 16.85 -3.70 4.67
CA VAL A 86 17.35 -2.36 4.34
C VAL A 86 16.28 -1.31 4.59
N SER A 87 15.03 -1.60 4.22
CA SER A 87 13.90 -0.68 4.44
C SER A 87 13.70 -0.41 5.92
N GLN A 88 13.65 -1.45 6.76
CA GLN A 88 13.56 -1.31 8.22
C GLN A 88 14.71 -0.43 8.75
N GLN A 89 15.96 -0.74 8.38
CA GLN A 89 17.13 0.02 8.81
C GLN A 89 17.01 1.52 8.50
N ARG A 90 16.63 1.86 7.25
CA ARG A 90 16.53 3.26 6.80
C ARG A 90 15.33 3.98 7.43
N LEU A 91 14.21 3.30 7.57
CA LEU A 91 13.01 3.87 8.20
C LEU A 91 13.21 4.09 9.70
N THR A 92 13.98 3.22 10.40
CA THR A 92 14.38 3.46 11.79
C THR A 92 15.23 4.72 11.93
N GLN A 93 16.12 5.00 10.96
CA GLN A 93 16.91 6.24 10.95
C GLN A 93 16.03 7.48 10.77
N LEU A 94 14.96 7.38 9.99
CA LEU A 94 13.99 8.45 9.77
C LEU A 94 13.12 8.69 11.02
N ASN A 95 12.53 7.62 11.55
CA ASN A 95 11.66 7.67 12.71
C ASN A 95 11.95 6.48 13.66
N PRO A 96 12.81 6.66 14.67
CA PRO A 96 13.13 5.62 15.64
C PRO A 96 12.04 5.43 16.70
N ASP A 97 11.01 6.27 16.71
CA ASP A 97 9.98 6.30 17.75
C ASP A 97 8.76 5.40 17.38
N ILE A 98 8.80 4.72 16.23
CA ILE A 98 7.77 3.77 15.75
C ILE A 98 8.31 2.33 15.68
N GLN A 99 7.41 1.35 15.66
CA GLN A 99 7.74 -0.06 15.50
C GLN A 99 7.84 -0.41 14.01
N LEU A 100 8.94 -1.06 13.62
CA LEU A 100 9.15 -1.53 12.25
C LEU A 100 9.47 -3.02 12.28
N THR A 101 8.71 -3.81 11.52
CA THR A 101 8.89 -5.26 11.42
C THR A 101 9.20 -5.64 9.97
N ALA A 102 10.40 -6.16 9.72
CA ALA A 102 10.80 -6.67 8.40
C ALA A 102 10.45 -8.16 8.27
N LEU A 103 9.73 -8.53 7.21
CA LEU A 103 9.45 -9.91 6.84
C LEU A 103 10.10 -10.21 5.48
N GLN A 104 11.24 -10.91 5.52
CA GLN A 104 11.95 -11.37 4.33
C GLN A 104 11.36 -12.69 3.81
N GLN A 105 10.10 -12.63 3.37
CA GLN A 105 9.38 -13.77 2.85
C GLN A 105 8.21 -13.31 1.98
N ARG A 106 7.79 -14.19 1.08
CA ARG A 106 6.53 -14.02 0.37
C ARG A 106 5.40 -14.49 1.27
N LEU A 107 4.52 -13.58 1.67
CA LEU A 107 3.33 -13.96 2.42
C LEU A 107 2.30 -14.60 1.50
N THR A 108 1.89 -15.82 1.85
CA THR A 108 0.82 -16.57 1.20
C THR A 108 0.03 -17.37 2.24
N GLY A 109 -1.17 -17.83 1.89
CA GLY A 109 -1.99 -18.70 2.73
C GLY A 109 -2.23 -18.14 4.14
N GLU A 110 -2.08 -18.99 5.15
CA GLU A 110 -2.33 -18.60 6.55
C GLU A 110 -1.39 -17.51 7.05
N ALA A 111 -0.13 -17.48 6.62
CA ALA A 111 0.81 -16.42 7.02
C ALA A 111 0.35 -15.04 6.50
N LEU A 112 -0.23 -14.99 5.29
CA LEU A 112 -0.84 -13.76 4.78
C LEU A 112 -2.08 -13.38 5.58
N LYS A 113 -2.98 -14.34 5.86
CA LYS A 113 -4.20 -14.10 6.64
C LYS A 113 -3.87 -13.55 8.04
N ASP A 114 -2.92 -14.16 8.74
CA ASP A 114 -2.49 -13.72 10.06
C ASP A 114 -1.93 -12.29 10.06
N ALA A 115 -1.16 -11.93 9.02
CA ALA A 115 -0.64 -10.57 8.87
C ALA A 115 -1.73 -9.55 8.55
N VAL A 116 -2.68 -9.91 7.68
CA VAL A 116 -3.82 -9.05 7.30
C VAL A 116 -4.76 -8.84 8.49
N ALA A 117 -4.98 -9.87 9.32
CA ALA A 117 -5.86 -9.80 10.48
C ALA A 117 -5.36 -8.83 11.57
N GLN A 118 -4.06 -8.56 11.62
CA GLN A 118 -3.44 -7.64 12.59
C GLN A 118 -3.32 -6.21 12.06
N ALA A 119 -3.50 -6.00 10.76
CA ALA A 119 -3.36 -4.68 10.16
C ALA A 119 -4.69 -3.92 10.20
N ASP A 120 -4.62 -2.63 10.48
CA ASP A 120 -5.78 -1.73 10.33
C ASP A 120 -6.01 -1.38 8.86
N VAL A 121 -4.94 -1.32 8.07
CA VAL A 121 -4.98 -1.09 6.61
C VAL A 121 -3.84 -1.86 5.94
N VAL A 122 -4.12 -2.46 4.78
CA VAL A 122 -3.14 -3.15 3.93
C VAL A 122 -2.83 -2.31 2.69
N LEU A 123 -1.54 -2.16 2.37
CA LEU A 123 -1.05 -1.59 1.12
C LEU A 123 -0.54 -2.71 0.21
N ASP A 124 -1.25 -2.91 -0.90
CA ASP A 124 -0.77 -3.74 -2.00
C ASP A 124 0.17 -2.92 -2.90
N CYS A 125 1.46 -3.20 -2.76
CA CYS A 125 2.56 -2.65 -3.53
C CYS A 125 3.26 -3.74 -4.37
N ALA A 126 2.62 -4.91 -4.54
CA ALA A 126 3.16 -6.04 -5.28
C ALA A 126 3.17 -5.76 -6.79
N ASP A 127 3.97 -6.50 -7.55
CA ASP A 127 4.17 -6.25 -8.98
C ASP A 127 3.52 -7.30 -9.91
N ASN A 128 2.76 -8.25 -9.35
CA ASN A 128 2.12 -9.33 -10.09
C ASN A 128 0.66 -9.56 -9.65
N MET A 129 -0.21 -9.84 -10.62
CA MET A 129 -1.64 -10.06 -10.47
C MET A 129 -1.98 -11.15 -9.46
N ALA A 130 -1.26 -12.27 -9.47
CA ALA A 130 -1.54 -13.39 -8.57
C ALA A 130 -1.50 -12.98 -7.10
N THR A 131 -0.45 -12.25 -6.70
CA THR A 131 -0.30 -11.74 -5.33
C THR A 131 -1.41 -10.73 -4.99
N ARG A 132 -1.75 -9.83 -5.93
CA ARG A 132 -2.84 -8.85 -5.72
C ARG A 132 -4.18 -9.51 -5.47
N GLN A 133 -4.48 -10.60 -6.19
CA GLN A 133 -5.71 -11.37 -6.02
C GLN A 133 -5.75 -12.07 -4.65
N GLU A 134 -4.63 -12.64 -4.20
CA GLU A 134 -4.51 -13.30 -2.89
C GLU A 134 -4.66 -12.29 -1.73
N ILE A 135 -3.99 -11.13 -1.82
CA ILE A 135 -4.13 -10.03 -0.86
C ILE A 135 -5.58 -9.56 -0.80
N ASN A 136 -6.22 -9.35 -1.96
CA ASN A 136 -7.62 -8.96 -2.03
C ASN A 136 -8.54 -9.99 -1.35
N ALA A 137 -8.34 -11.29 -1.61
CA ALA A 137 -9.13 -12.34 -0.99
C ALA A 137 -8.99 -12.33 0.54
N ALA A 138 -7.76 -12.25 1.05
CA ALA A 138 -7.49 -12.17 2.48
C ALA A 138 -8.12 -10.92 3.13
N CYS A 139 -7.97 -9.75 2.50
CA CYS A 139 -8.54 -8.49 3.00
C CYS A 139 -10.07 -8.55 3.07
N VAL A 140 -10.73 -9.09 2.03
CA VAL A 140 -12.19 -9.25 2.02
C VAL A 140 -12.64 -10.23 3.10
N ALA A 141 -11.97 -11.37 3.25
CA ALA A 141 -12.31 -12.39 4.25
C ALA A 141 -12.19 -11.87 5.68
N LEU A 142 -11.21 -11.02 5.95
CA LEU A 142 -10.90 -10.49 7.29
C LEU A 142 -11.49 -9.10 7.56
N ASN A 143 -12.20 -8.53 6.60
CA ASN A 143 -12.74 -7.16 6.68
C ASN A 143 -11.68 -6.09 6.97
N THR A 144 -10.48 -6.24 6.39
CA THR A 144 -9.40 -5.26 6.51
C THR A 144 -9.33 -4.39 5.26
N PRO A 145 -9.41 -3.05 5.36
CA PRO A 145 -9.25 -2.15 4.22
C PRO A 145 -7.99 -2.42 3.38
N LEU A 146 -8.14 -2.32 2.06
CA LEU A 146 -7.08 -2.53 1.08
C LEU A 146 -6.89 -1.28 0.22
N ILE A 147 -5.66 -0.78 0.15
CA ILE A 147 -5.23 0.25 -0.79
C ILE A 147 -4.28 -0.38 -1.79
N THR A 148 -4.71 -0.49 -3.04
CA THR A 148 -3.94 -1.12 -4.12
C THR A 148 -3.62 -0.11 -5.20
N ALA A 149 -2.37 -0.13 -5.69
CA ALA A 149 -1.94 0.70 -6.80
C ALA A 149 -1.03 -0.05 -7.75
N SER A 150 -0.95 0.40 -9.00
CA SER A 150 -0.05 -0.15 -10.02
C SER A 150 0.47 0.97 -10.93
N ALA A 151 1.60 0.75 -11.60
CA ALA A 151 2.12 1.70 -12.57
C ALA A 151 2.94 1.01 -13.67
N VAL A 152 2.69 1.35 -14.93
CA VAL A 152 3.42 0.81 -16.10
C VAL A 152 3.65 1.92 -17.11
N GLY A 153 4.88 2.07 -17.59
CA GLY A 153 5.27 3.16 -18.48
C GLY A 153 5.01 4.52 -17.83
N PHE A 154 4.01 5.23 -18.37
CA PHE A 154 3.52 6.52 -17.85
C PHE A 154 2.13 6.42 -17.20
N GLY A 155 1.52 5.24 -17.17
CA GLY A 155 0.21 5.03 -16.57
C GLY A 155 0.32 4.65 -15.09
N GLY A 156 -0.56 5.19 -14.26
CA GLY A 156 -0.74 4.81 -12.86
C GLY A 156 -2.21 4.48 -12.57
N GLN A 157 -2.44 3.58 -11.61
CA GLN A 157 -3.76 3.19 -11.14
C GLN A 157 -3.76 3.14 -9.62
N LEU A 158 -4.85 3.56 -8.99
CA LEU A 158 -5.03 3.52 -7.54
C LEU A 158 -6.49 3.25 -7.18
N MET A 159 -6.72 2.37 -6.21
CA MET A 159 -8.04 2.05 -5.65
C MET A 159 -7.95 1.97 -4.13
N VAL A 160 -8.99 2.48 -3.46
CA VAL A 160 -9.23 2.29 -2.03
C VAL A 160 -10.49 1.42 -1.89
N LEU A 161 -10.33 0.25 -1.28
CA LEU A 161 -11.36 -0.75 -1.10
C LEU A 161 -11.58 -0.96 0.39
N THR A 162 -12.78 -0.67 0.88
CA THR A 162 -13.12 -0.72 2.30
C THR A 162 -14.31 -1.65 2.55
N PRO A 163 -14.38 -2.30 3.74
CA PRO A 163 -15.64 -2.85 4.23
C PRO A 163 -16.73 -1.76 4.27
N PRO A 164 -18.01 -2.08 4.00
CA PRO A 164 -18.58 -3.41 3.76
C PRO A 164 -18.51 -3.85 2.27
N TRP A 165 -17.52 -3.38 1.51
CA TRP A 165 -17.28 -3.78 0.11
C TRP A 165 -18.41 -3.38 -0.85
N GLU A 166 -19.01 -2.21 -0.61
CA GLU A 166 -20.22 -1.75 -1.30
C GLU A 166 -20.02 -1.65 -2.82
N GLN A 167 -18.90 -1.08 -3.27
CA GLN A 167 -18.56 -0.95 -4.69
C GLN A 167 -17.80 -2.18 -5.25
N GLY A 168 -17.65 -3.23 -4.45
CA GLY A 168 -16.96 -4.47 -4.80
C GLY A 168 -15.52 -4.52 -4.31
N CYS A 169 -14.80 -5.54 -4.78
CA CYS A 169 -13.39 -5.77 -4.44
C CYS A 169 -12.54 -5.80 -5.73
N TYR A 170 -11.23 -5.99 -5.63
CA TYR A 170 -10.33 -6.02 -6.78
C TYR A 170 -10.76 -7.06 -7.83
N ARG A 171 -11.19 -8.25 -7.37
CA ARG A 171 -11.73 -9.33 -8.22
C ARG A 171 -12.99 -8.94 -9.01
N CYS A 172 -13.79 -7.98 -8.53
CA CYS A 172 -14.95 -7.49 -9.29
C CYS A 172 -14.52 -6.75 -10.55
N LEU A 173 -13.44 -5.99 -10.47
CA LEU A 173 -12.89 -5.26 -11.61
C LEU A 173 -12.11 -6.21 -12.51
N TRP A 174 -11.17 -6.98 -11.94
CA TRP A 174 -10.32 -7.94 -12.65
C TRP A 174 -10.67 -9.38 -12.25
N PRO A 175 -11.60 -10.05 -12.96
CA PRO A 175 -12.05 -11.39 -12.62
C PRO A 175 -11.05 -12.48 -13.01
N ASP A 176 -10.13 -12.18 -13.93
CA ASP A 176 -9.11 -13.10 -14.42
C ASP A 176 -7.82 -13.01 -13.59
N ASN A 177 -7.12 -14.14 -13.48
CA ASN A 177 -5.79 -14.21 -12.88
C ASN A 177 -4.67 -13.96 -13.89
N GLN A 178 -5.00 -13.67 -15.16
CA GLN A 178 -4.01 -13.50 -16.20
C GLN A 178 -3.27 -12.18 -16.03
N GLU A 179 -1.94 -12.25 -16.16
CA GLU A 179 -1.12 -11.05 -16.20
C GLU A 179 -1.42 -10.25 -17.48
N PRO A 180 -1.51 -8.92 -17.40
CA PRO A 180 -1.53 -8.09 -18.59
C PRO A 180 -0.28 -8.32 -19.44
N GLU A 181 -0.42 -8.34 -20.77
CA GLU A 181 0.72 -8.51 -21.70
C GLU A 181 1.83 -7.46 -21.49
N ARG A 182 1.46 -6.27 -21.00
CA ARG A 182 2.37 -5.18 -20.65
C ARG A 182 2.36 -4.96 -19.14
N ASN A 183 3.47 -5.29 -18.49
CA ASN A 183 3.69 -5.05 -17.06
C ASN A 183 4.96 -4.22 -16.84
N CYS A 184 5.28 -3.89 -15.59
CA CYS A 184 6.44 -3.08 -15.23
C CYS A 184 7.76 -3.63 -15.78
N ARG A 185 7.89 -4.96 -15.86
CA ARG A 185 9.12 -5.65 -16.28
C ARG A 185 9.25 -5.70 -17.80
N THR A 186 8.14 -5.86 -18.52
CA THR A 186 8.14 -5.99 -19.99
C THR A 186 8.03 -4.66 -20.73
N ALA A 187 7.36 -3.66 -20.13
CA ALA A 187 7.15 -2.34 -20.74
C ALA A 187 7.99 -1.21 -20.11
N GLY A 188 8.64 -1.46 -18.97
CA GLY A 188 9.33 -0.44 -18.19
C GLY A 188 8.37 0.46 -17.41
N VAL A 189 8.93 1.36 -16.59
CA VAL A 189 8.16 2.32 -15.78
C VAL A 189 8.99 3.55 -15.44
N VAL A 190 8.36 4.72 -15.49
CA VAL A 190 8.95 6.01 -15.11
C VAL A 190 8.89 6.18 -13.59
N GLY A 191 10.05 6.38 -12.95
CA GLY A 191 10.17 6.49 -11.49
C GLY A 191 9.17 7.44 -10.83
N PRO A 192 9.03 8.69 -11.29
CA PRO A 192 8.00 9.61 -10.76
C PRO A 192 6.56 9.09 -10.85
N VAL A 193 6.19 8.34 -11.89
CA VAL A 193 4.81 7.85 -12.06
C VAL A 193 4.48 6.82 -10.98
N VAL A 194 5.36 5.84 -10.78
CA VAL A 194 5.18 4.86 -9.70
C VAL A 194 5.33 5.50 -8.32
N GLY A 195 6.22 6.50 -8.20
CA GLY A 195 6.42 7.26 -6.96
C GLY A 195 5.18 8.03 -6.52
N VAL A 196 4.47 8.67 -7.45
CA VAL A 196 3.20 9.35 -7.18
C VAL A 196 2.14 8.33 -6.72
N MET A 197 2.05 7.16 -7.37
CA MET A 197 1.10 6.12 -6.95
C MET A 197 1.36 5.65 -5.51
N GLY A 198 2.61 5.32 -5.16
CA GLY A 198 2.95 4.89 -3.80
C GLY A 198 2.78 5.98 -2.75
N THR A 199 3.10 7.23 -3.09
CA THR A 199 2.85 8.38 -2.21
C THR A 199 1.35 8.58 -1.95
N LEU A 200 0.52 8.42 -2.98
CA LEU A 200 -0.92 8.47 -2.82
C LEU A 200 -1.45 7.30 -1.99
N GLN A 201 -0.88 6.09 -2.10
CA GLN A 201 -1.26 5.00 -1.20
C GLN A 201 -1.05 5.37 0.27
N ALA A 202 0.07 6.01 0.61
CA ALA A 202 0.32 6.50 1.96
C ALA A 202 -0.68 7.60 2.38
N LEU A 203 -1.01 8.53 1.49
CA LEU A 203 -2.02 9.56 1.77
C LEU A 203 -3.39 8.94 2.08
N GLU A 204 -3.82 7.95 1.30
CA GLU A 204 -5.09 7.26 1.55
C GLU A 204 -5.09 6.51 2.88
N ALA A 205 -3.97 5.88 3.25
CA ALA A 205 -3.84 5.21 4.54
C ALA A 205 -3.91 6.22 5.70
N ILE A 206 -3.20 7.34 5.61
CA ILE A 206 -3.25 8.39 6.64
C ILE A 206 -4.69 8.86 6.84
N LYS A 207 -5.41 9.16 5.76
CA LYS A 207 -6.81 9.61 5.84
C LYS A 207 -7.71 8.55 6.48
N LEU A 208 -7.60 7.28 6.06
CA LEU A 208 -8.39 6.20 6.65
C LEU A 208 -8.13 6.05 8.16
N LEU A 209 -6.85 6.04 8.56
CA LEU A 209 -6.44 5.80 9.95
C LEU A 209 -6.77 6.99 10.87
N SER A 210 -6.64 8.23 10.38
CA SER A 210 -7.02 9.42 11.16
C SER A 210 -8.54 9.62 11.24
N GLY A 211 -9.30 9.00 10.32
CA GLY A 211 -10.76 9.11 10.23
C GLY A 211 -11.25 10.23 9.32
N ILE A 212 -10.39 10.70 8.41
CA ILE A 212 -10.77 11.67 7.36
C ILE A 212 -11.58 10.93 6.30
N GLU A 213 -12.73 11.51 5.94
CA GLU A 213 -13.56 10.97 4.86
C GLU A 213 -12.75 10.85 3.56
N THR A 214 -12.75 9.64 3.01
CA THR A 214 -12.03 9.31 1.79
C THR A 214 -13.00 8.70 0.81
N PRO A 215 -13.11 9.24 -0.43
CA PRO A 215 -13.83 8.57 -1.50
C PRO A 215 -13.26 7.16 -1.71
N ALA A 216 -14.04 6.16 -1.34
CA ALA A 216 -13.75 4.75 -1.61
C ALA A 216 -14.57 4.28 -2.82
N GLY A 217 -14.16 3.16 -3.43
CA GLY A 217 -14.92 2.56 -4.53
C GLY A 217 -14.79 3.30 -5.86
N GLU A 218 -13.70 4.03 -6.07
CA GLU A 218 -13.30 4.55 -7.38
C GLU A 218 -11.95 3.97 -7.83
N LEU A 219 -11.81 3.79 -9.14
CA LEU A 219 -10.54 3.58 -9.81
C LEU A 219 -10.02 4.92 -10.31
N ARG A 220 -8.94 5.39 -9.70
CA ARG A 220 -8.20 6.57 -10.17
C ARG A 220 -7.13 6.15 -11.15
N LEU A 221 -7.16 6.77 -12.32
CA LEU A 221 -6.21 6.57 -13.41
C LEU A 221 -5.39 7.83 -13.60
N PHE A 222 -4.07 7.68 -13.63
CA PHE A 222 -3.14 8.75 -13.95
C PHE A 222 -2.45 8.48 -15.28
N ASP A 223 -2.46 9.45 -16.18
CA ASP A 223 -1.64 9.46 -17.38
C ASP A 223 -0.54 10.51 -17.23
N GLY A 224 0.67 10.05 -16.94
CA GLY A 224 1.86 10.88 -16.78
C GLY A 224 2.39 11.50 -18.07
N LYS A 225 1.90 11.10 -19.27
CA LYS A 225 2.27 11.79 -20.52
C LYS A 225 1.47 13.07 -20.70
N SER A 226 0.16 12.98 -20.46
CA SER A 226 -0.77 14.11 -20.59
C SER A 226 -0.91 14.89 -19.27
N SER A 227 -0.38 14.36 -18.16
CA SER A 227 -0.56 14.88 -16.81
C SER A 227 -2.03 14.97 -16.39
N GLN A 228 -2.85 14.01 -16.83
CA GLN A 228 -4.29 13.99 -16.58
C GLN A 228 -4.70 12.89 -15.61
N TRP A 229 -5.76 13.17 -14.86
CA TRP A 229 -6.43 12.24 -13.96
C TRP A 229 -7.83 11.90 -14.45
N ARG A 230 -8.25 10.66 -14.23
CA ARG A 230 -9.62 10.21 -14.48
C ARG A 230 -10.07 9.33 -13.31
N SER A 231 -11.27 9.55 -12.82
CA SER A 231 -11.93 8.67 -11.85
C SER A 231 -13.02 7.88 -12.53
N LEU A 232 -13.08 6.57 -12.25
CA LEU A 232 -14.13 5.67 -12.71
C LEU A 232 -14.80 5.06 -11.48
N ALA A 233 -16.13 5.18 -11.40
CA ALA A 233 -16.89 4.53 -10.34
C ALA A 233 -16.78 3.00 -10.47
N LEU A 234 -16.44 2.32 -9.37
CA LEU A 234 -16.45 0.87 -9.31
C LEU A 234 -17.87 0.36 -9.07
N ARG A 235 -18.12 -0.87 -9.54
CA ARG A 235 -19.38 -1.57 -9.31
C ARG A 235 -19.10 -3.01 -8.94
N ARG A 236 -19.73 -3.47 -7.86
CA ARG A 236 -19.66 -4.86 -7.42
C ARG A 236 -20.25 -5.78 -8.48
N ALA A 237 -19.50 -6.82 -8.84
CA ALA A 237 -20.01 -7.90 -9.67
C ALA A 237 -20.87 -8.84 -8.83
N SER A 238 -22.11 -9.11 -9.26
CA SER A 238 -23.08 -9.92 -8.50
C SER A 238 -22.61 -11.36 -8.26
N GLY A 239 -21.86 -11.94 -9.21
CA GLY A 239 -21.29 -13.28 -9.12
C GLY A 239 -19.82 -13.32 -8.68
N CYS A 240 -19.30 -12.27 -8.04
CA CYS A 240 -17.90 -12.25 -7.63
C CYS A 240 -17.60 -13.38 -6.64
N PRO A 241 -16.60 -14.25 -6.90
CA PRO A 241 -16.29 -15.38 -6.02
C PRO A 241 -15.59 -14.94 -4.72
N VAL A 242 -15.35 -13.65 -4.50
CA VAL A 242 -14.68 -13.15 -3.29
C VAL A 242 -15.65 -12.35 -2.44
N CYS A 243 -16.27 -11.31 -3.00
CA CYS A 243 -17.19 -10.46 -2.24
C CYS A 243 -18.67 -10.69 -2.56
N GLY A 244 -19.05 -11.73 -3.33
CA GLY A 244 -20.43 -11.97 -3.80
C GLY A 244 -21.42 -12.53 -2.77
N GLY A 245 -21.02 -12.76 -1.52
CA GLY A 245 -21.89 -13.34 -0.48
C GLY A 245 -21.88 -14.88 -0.51
N SER A 246 -23.04 -15.53 -0.67
CA SER A 246 -23.21 -17.00 -0.56
C SER A 246 -22.48 -17.85 -1.61
N ASN A 247 -21.91 -17.23 -2.65
CA ASN A 247 -21.05 -17.87 -3.66
C ASN A 247 -19.57 -17.45 -3.52
N ALA A 248 -19.20 -16.78 -2.42
CA ALA A 248 -17.81 -16.44 -2.15
C ALA A 248 -17.07 -17.72 -1.76
N ASP A 249 -16.06 -18.08 -2.54
CA ASP A 249 -15.14 -19.16 -2.24
C ASP A 249 -14.13 -18.62 -1.21
N PRO A 250 -14.05 -19.19 0.00
CA PRO A 250 -13.05 -18.81 0.98
C PRO A 250 -11.71 -19.40 0.56
N VAL A 251 -11.13 -18.88 -0.52
CA VAL A 251 -9.78 -19.25 -0.98
C VAL A 251 -8.77 -18.92 0.13
#